data_AF-A0A1V4S9F3-F1
#
_entry.id   AF-A0A1V4S9F3-F1
#
_cell.length_a   1.000
_cell.length_b   1.000
_cell.length_c   1.000
_cell.angle_alpha   90.00
_cell.angle_beta   90.00
_cell.angle_gamma   90.00
#
_symmetry.space_group_name_H-M   'P 1'
#
loop_
_entity.id
_entity.type
_entity.pdbx_description
1 polymer ?
#
loop_
_entity_poly.entity_id
_entity_poly.type
_entity_poly.pdbx_seq_one_letter_code
_entity_poly.pdbx_strand_id
1 'polypeptide(L)'
;MKRFYCPKCKPAELAIDYVMKRHCQVGGFCFYRLEEPNGSDTCFALSILHLLGIDFRDDNTLRYLINLQSKDGSYHSIFTAYYAIKGLYFLEEKPEYDPTEYIIKNIGNYKFNIDRVPAEVISIFKILYCLVDLCSVLKIKIAHEIKHDIVNSILSFKNEDTGFGYIRSTLLETSQALATLEWLDFPVDALNTEDFIRKCEVPSFGFTGIPNTSLFYIEHIYGGLVASNIMSYKPRYTGQCADFVRYCQNNNGGFSRGTYGGISTIENTYYAVHSLSLLSGLKHR
;
A
#
# COMPACT_ATOMS: atom_id res chain seq x y z
N MET A 1 -26.76 14.81 29.07
CA MET A 1 -25.67 13.94 28.59
C MET A 1 -26.22 12.91 27.61
N LYS A 2 -26.20 13.20 26.31
CA LYS A 2 -26.37 12.22 25.23
C LYS A 2 -25.22 12.48 24.27
N ARG A 3 -24.16 11.67 24.36
CA ARG A 3 -23.10 11.69 23.34
C ARG A 3 -23.68 11.13 22.05
N PHE A 4 -23.54 11.89 20.98
CA PHE A 4 -23.98 11.54 19.64
C PHE A 4 -23.28 10.24 19.19
N TYR A 5 -24.05 9.17 19.03
CA TYR A 5 -23.61 7.94 18.38
C TYR A 5 -23.65 8.14 16.87
N CYS A 6 -22.50 8.24 16.21
CA CYS A 6 -22.40 8.19 14.75
C CYS A 6 -21.96 6.77 14.33
N PRO A 7 -22.79 5.98 13.62
CA PRO A 7 -22.42 4.64 13.14
C PRO A 7 -21.20 4.63 12.20
N LYS A 8 -20.85 5.78 11.61
CA LYS A 8 -19.65 5.94 10.77
C LYS A 8 -18.34 6.06 11.57
N CYS A 9 -18.39 6.40 12.86
CA CYS A 9 -17.20 6.60 13.71
C CYS A 9 -16.69 5.30 14.34
N LYS A 10 -17.53 4.25 14.46
CA LYS A 10 -17.15 2.98 15.09
C LYS A 10 -16.00 2.23 14.39
N PRO A 11 -15.93 2.15 13.04
CA PRO A 11 -14.90 1.36 12.39
C PRO A 11 -13.49 1.88 12.62
N ALA A 12 -13.31 3.21 12.62
CA ALA A 12 -12.01 3.85 12.81
C ALA A 12 -11.49 3.69 14.25
N GLU A 13 -12.34 3.93 15.25
CA GLU A 13 -11.99 3.75 16.67
C GLU A 13 -11.57 2.31 16.97
N LEU A 14 -12.30 1.33 16.43
CA LEU A 14 -11.96 -0.09 16.58
C LEU A 14 -10.67 -0.45 15.87
N ALA A 15 -10.39 0.13 14.70
CA ALA A 15 -9.12 -0.08 14.00
C ALA A 15 -7.93 0.49 14.80
N ILE A 16 -8.09 1.66 15.42
CA ILE A 16 -7.08 2.25 16.30
C ILE A 16 -6.83 1.34 17.51
N ASP A 17 -7.88 0.90 18.22
CA ASP A 17 -7.75 -0.01 19.35
C ASP A 17 -7.09 -1.34 18.95
N TYR A 18 -7.45 -1.87 17.78
CA TYR A 18 -6.78 -3.04 17.21
C TYR A 18 -5.28 -2.79 17.06
N VAL A 19 -4.87 -1.73 16.35
CA VAL A 19 -3.47 -1.40 16.09
C VAL A 19 -2.69 -1.15 17.37
N MET A 20 -3.22 -0.35 18.30
CA MET A 20 -2.54 -0.03 19.56
C MET A 20 -2.28 -1.27 20.42
N LYS A 21 -3.16 -2.28 20.37
CA LYS A 21 -2.96 -3.57 21.05
C LYS A 21 -1.87 -4.46 20.41
N ARG A 22 -1.27 -4.05 19.29
CA ARG A 22 -0.14 -4.73 18.62
C ARG A 22 1.19 -4.03 18.87
N HIS A 23 1.19 -2.87 19.54
CA HIS A 23 2.41 -2.16 19.88
C HIS A 23 3.24 -2.98 20.87
N CYS A 24 4.51 -3.17 20.56
CA CYS A 24 5.47 -3.92 21.36
C CYS A 24 6.14 -2.99 22.39
N GLN A 25 6.46 -3.51 23.57
CA GLN A 25 7.14 -2.75 24.62
C GLN A 25 8.54 -2.27 24.19
N VAL A 26 9.25 -3.08 23.40
CA VAL A 26 10.57 -2.76 22.84
C VAL A 26 10.50 -1.82 21.63
N GLY A 27 9.30 -1.38 21.23
CA GLY A 27 9.04 -0.56 20.05
C GLY A 27 8.60 -1.39 18.85
N GLY A 28 7.96 -0.75 17.88
CA GLY A 28 7.41 -1.40 16.70
C GLY A 28 6.09 -2.15 16.99
N PHE A 29 5.60 -2.88 15.99
CA PHE A 29 4.31 -3.57 16.04
C PHE A 29 4.42 -5.02 15.56
N CYS A 30 3.54 -5.88 16.08
CA CYS A 30 3.46 -7.30 15.73
C CYS A 30 2.00 -7.77 15.64
N PHE A 31 1.54 -8.22 14.46
CA PHE A 31 0.11 -8.54 14.26
C PHE A 31 -0.40 -9.68 15.15
N TYR A 32 0.46 -10.66 15.45
CA TYR A 32 0.16 -11.83 16.26
C TYR A 32 0.42 -11.65 17.77
N ARG A 33 0.75 -10.42 18.20
CA ARG A 33 0.85 -10.00 19.62
C ARG A 33 1.92 -10.74 20.43
N LEU A 34 3.03 -11.09 19.78
CA LEU A 34 4.27 -11.44 20.48
C LEU A 34 5.18 -10.22 20.54
N GLU A 35 6.15 -10.25 21.45
CA GLU A 35 7.17 -9.20 21.61
C GLU A 35 8.26 -9.36 20.54
N GLU A 36 7.82 -9.39 19.27
CA GLU A 36 8.60 -9.66 18.07
C GLU A 36 8.21 -8.65 16.98
N PRO A 37 8.55 -7.36 17.14
CA PRO A 37 8.20 -6.35 16.17
C PRO A 37 8.88 -6.61 14.82
N ASN A 38 8.14 -6.40 13.73
CA ASN A 38 8.70 -6.47 12.38
C ASN A 38 8.43 -5.17 11.60
N GLY A 39 9.28 -4.88 10.61
CA GLY A 39 9.23 -3.62 9.87
C GLY A 39 7.90 -3.42 9.14
N SER A 40 7.38 -4.48 8.51
CA SER A 40 6.14 -4.42 7.73
C SER A 40 4.94 -4.03 8.59
N ASP A 41 4.71 -4.76 9.67
CA ASP A 41 3.64 -4.49 10.64
C ASP A 41 3.79 -3.09 11.26
N THR A 42 5.01 -2.71 11.61
CA THR A 42 5.31 -1.38 12.16
C THR A 42 4.95 -0.27 11.17
N CYS A 43 5.38 -0.39 9.91
CA CYS A 43 5.07 0.58 8.87
C CYS A 43 3.56 0.68 8.60
N PHE A 44 2.85 -0.44 8.49
CA PHE A 44 1.41 -0.42 8.27
C PHE A 44 0.64 0.15 9.46
N ALA A 45 1.05 -0.18 10.69
CA ALA A 45 0.46 0.39 11.91
C ALA A 45 0.59 1.91 11.94
N LEU A 46 1.81 2.43 11.73
CA LEU A 46 2.07 3.87 11.67
C LEU A 46 1.30 4.55 10.54
N SER A 47 1.19 3.89 9.38
CA SER A 47 0.40 4.40 8.27
C SER A 47 -1.09 4.50 8.59
N ILE A 48 -1.66 3.51 9.29
CA ILE A 48 -3.06 3.55 9.75
C ILE A 48 -3.27 4.71 10.72
N LEU A 49 -2.39 4.86 11.72
CA LEU A 49 -2.49 5.94 12.71
C LEU A 49 -2.39 7.31 12.04
N HIS A 50 -1.45 7.48 11.12
CA HIS A 50 -1.30 8.70 10.32
C HIS A 50 -2.55 9.01 9.47
N LEU A 51 -3.08 8.02 8.73
CA LEU A 51 -4.31 8.17 7.92
C LEU A 51 -5.53 8.56 8.76
N LEU A 52 -5.58 8.12 10.01
CA LEU A 52 -6.67 8.42 10.96
C LEU A 52 -6.41 9.68 11.79
N GLY A 53 -5.31 10.40 11.53
CA GLY A 53 -4.96 11.64 12.25
C GLY A 53 -4.60 11.43 13.71
N ILE A 54 -4.10 10.24 14.07
CA ILE A 54 -3.60 9.95 15.41
C ILE A 54 -2.13 10.35 15.48
N ASP A 55 -1.84 11.34 16.32
CA ASP A 55 -0.48 11.71 16.66
C ASP A 55 0.11 10.63 17.59
N PHE A 56 1.02 9.82 17.02
CA PHE A 56 1.70 8.75 17.72
C PHE A 56 3.19 9.08 17.80
N ARG A 57 3.74 9.01 19.02
CA ARG A 57 5.14 9.23 19.33
C ARG A 57 5.60 8.16 20.32
N ASP A 58 6.66 7.44 19.97
CA ASP A 58 7.24 6.38 20.80
C ASP A 58 8.73 6.23 20.49
N ASP A 59 9.59 6.60 21.45
CA ASP A 59 11.05 6.59 21.30
C ASP A 59 11.59 5.18 21.04
N ASN A 60 10.92 4.14 21.57
CA ASN A 60 11.31 2.76 21.34
C ASN A 60 11.06 2.36 19.89
N THR A 61 9.92 2.71 19.31
CA THR A 61 9.61 2.49 17.88
C THR A 61 10.56 3.28 16.99
N LEU A 62 10.88 4.53 17.34
CA LEU A 62 11.87 5.32 16.61
C LEU A 62 13.24 4.62 16.61
N ARG A 63 13.73 4.22 17.79
CA ARG A 63 15.01 3.51 17.93
C ARG A 63 14.99 2.18 17.19
N TYR A 64 13.89 1.43 17.25
CA TYR A 64 13.71 0.18 16.51
C TYR A 64 13.91 0.40 15.00
N LEU A 65 13.23 1.41 14.42
CA LEU A 65 13.32 1.70 12.99
C LEU A 65 14.72 2.19 12.58
N ILE A 66 15.36 3.04 13.39
CA ILE A 66 16.73 3.51 13.17
C ILE A 66 17.71 2.31 13.17
N ASN A 67 17.56 1.40 14.12
CA ASN A 67 18.44 0.23 14.26
C ASN A 67 18.30 -0.80 13.12
N LEU A 68 17.30 -0.67 12.23
CA LEU A 68 17.22 -1.47 11.01
C LEU A 68 18.23 -1.03 9.94
N GLN A 69 18.84 0.14 10.10
CA GLN A 69 19.81 0.72 9.17
C GLN A 69 21.25 0.39 9.57
N SER A 70 22.08 0.08 8.57
CA SER A 70 23.52 -0.02 8.74
C SER A 70 24.20 1.35 8.74
N LYS A 71 25.38 1.46 9.36
CA LYS A 71 26.15 2.72 9.44
C LYS A 71 26.61 3.28 8.09
N ASP A 72 26.62 2.46 7.04
CA ASP A 72 26.94 2.87 5.67
C ASP A 72 25.71 3.35 4.89
N GLY A 73 24.56 3.54 5.56
CA GLY A 73 23.30 3.95 4.94
C GLY A 73 22.50 2.80 4.33
N SER A 74 23.07 1.60 4.26
CA SER A 74 22.41 0.43 3.65
C SER A 74 21.41 -0.25 4.58
N TYR A 75 20.62 -1.16 4.01
CA TYR A 75 19.69 -2.02 4.73
C TYR A 75 19.86 -3.46 4.28
N HIS A 76 19.47 -4.41 5.14
CA HIS A 76 19.52 -5.84 4.85
C HIS A 76 18.74 -6.23 3.57
N SER A 77 17.63 -5.55 3.29
CA SER A 77 16.84 -5.74 2.07
C SER A 77 16.11 -4.48 1.66
N ILE A 78 15.64 -4.42 0.41
CA ILE A 78 14.81 -3.32 -0.11
C ILE A 78 13.51 -3.19 0.70
N PHE A 79 12.92 -4.30 1.14
CA PHE A 79 11.72 -4.27 1.98
C PHE A 79 12.02 -3.71 3.37
N THR A 80 13.15 -4.08 3.97
CA THR A 80 13.60 -3.52 5.24
C THR A 80 13.81 -2.01 5.11
N ALA A 81 14.48 -1.55 4.04
CA ALA A 81 14.64 -0.13 3.75
C ALA A 81 13.30 0.57 3.62
N TYR A 82 12.40 0.01 2.80
CA TYR A 82 11.08 0.56 2.55
C TYR A 82 10.29 0.76 3.84
N TYR A 83 10.13 -0.30 4.62
CA TYR A 83 9.33 -0.23 5.84
C TYR A 83 9.97 0.62 6.94
N ALA A 84 11.31 0.60 7.06
CA ALA A 84 12.02 1.45 8.03
C ALA A 84 11.85 2.94 7.69
N ILE A 85 12.17 3.33 6.45
CA ILE A 85 12.13 4.73 6.02
C ILE A 85 10.69 5.26 6.00
N LYS A 86 9.70 4.47 5.55
CA LYS A 86 8.29 4.87 5.59
C LYS A 86 7.79 4.99 7.03
N GLY A 87 8.18 4.09 7.93
CA GLY A 87 7.88 4.20 9.35
C GLY A 87 8.41 5.50 9.95
N LEU A 88 9.69 5.83 9.69
CA LEU A 88 10.31 7.08 10.12
C LEU A 88 9.58 8.30 9.55
N TYR A 89 9.22 8.27 8.26
CA TYR A 89 8.44 9.32 7.62
C TYR A 89 7.10 9.58 8.32
N PHE A 90 6.37 8.53 8.73
CA PHE A 90 5.11 8.69 9.48
C PHE A 90 5.31 9.22 10.90
N LEU A 91 6.50 9.04 11.47
CA LEU A 91 6.92 9.65 12.74
C LEU A 91 7.49 11.07 12.56
N GLU A 92 7.53 11.58 11.33
CA GLU A 92 8.17 12.86 10.95
C GLU A 92 9.68 12.89 11.20
N GLU A 93 10.30 11.72 11.22
CA GLU A 93 11.73 11.51 11.44
C GLU A 93 12.45 11.09 10.15
N LYS A 94 13.78 11.13 10.19
CA LYS A 94 14.65 10.73 9.07
C LYS A 94 15.54 9.56 9.43
N PRO A 95 16.03 8.80 8.43
CA PRO A 95 17.10 7.84 8.63
C PRO A 95 18.33 8.50 9.28
N GLU A 96 19.06 7.74 10.09
CA GLU A 96 20.26 8.24 10.78
C GLU A 96 21.42 8.46 9.80
N TYR A 97 21.57 7.56 8.83
CA TYR A 97 22.57 7.64 7.77
C TYR A 97 21.89 7.87 6.41
N ASP A 98 22.57 8.52 5.46
CA ASP A 98 21.98 8.80 4.13
C ASP A 98 21.82 7.50 3.30
N PRO A 99 20.59 7.07 2.96
CA PRO A 99 20.37 5.84 2.20
C PRO A 99 20.39 6.05 0.67
N THR A 100 20.70 7.26 0.18
CA THR A 100 20.56 7.63 -1.23
C THR A 100 21.35 6.72 -2.17
N GLU A 101 22.63 6.46 -1.85
CA GLU A 101 23.48 5.59 -2.68
C GLU A 101 22.92 4.16 -2.75
N TYR A 102 22.47 3.63 -1.61
CA TYR A 102 21.84 2.31 -1.54
C TYR A 102 20.60 2.23 -2.44
N ILE A 103 19.71 3.23 -2.38
CA ILE A 103 18.49 3.25 -3.17
C ILE A 103 18.80 3.37 -4.66
N ILE A 104 19.63 4.33 -5.07
CA ILE A 104 20.00 4.55 -6.48
C ILE A 104 20.69 3.32 -7.07
N LYS A 105 21.60 2.69 -6.32
CA LYS A 105 22.26 1.45 -6.76
C LYS A 105 21.26 0.31 -6.98
N ASN A 106 20.28 0.15 -6.09
CA ASN A 106 19.26 -0.89 -6.23
C ASN A 106 18.31 -0.60 -7.41
N ILE A 107 17.95 0.66 -7.64
CA ILE A 107 17.17 1.07 -8.81
C ILE A 107 17.94 0.77 -10.11
N GLY A 108 19.21 1.20 -10.22
CA GLY A 108 20.01 1.00 -11.43
C GLY A 108 20.28 -0.47 -11.77
N ASN A 109 20.33 -1.33 -10.74
CA ASN A 109 20.51 -2.77 -10.91
C ASN A 109 19.19 -3.54 -11.04
N TYR A 110 18.05 -2.88 -10.86
CA TYR A 110 16.76 -3.55 -10.93
C TYR A 110 16.49 -4.00 -12.37
N LYS A 111 16.18 -5.28 -12.51
CA LYS A 111 15.73 -5.89 -13.76
C LYS A 111 14.51 -6.72 -13.45
N PHE A 112 13.47 -6.58 -14.27
CA PHE A 112 12.34 -7.50 -14.22
C PHE A 112 12.83 -8.89 -14.59
N ASN A 113 13.01 -9.74 -13.58
CA ASN A 113 13.41 -11.12 -13.77
C ASN A 113 12.21 -12.02 -13.55
N ILE A 114 11.50 -12.29 -14.65
CA ILE A 114 10.24 -12.99 -14.62
C ILE A 114 10.43 -14.47 -14.22
N ASP A 115 11.59 -15.05 -14.55
CA ASP A 115 11.95 -16.43 -14.19
C ASP A 115 12.34 -16.58 -12.70
N ARG A 116 12.46 -15.46 -11.98
CA ARG A 116 12.82 -15.42 -10.55
C ARG A 116 11.76 -14.77 -9.68
N VAL A 117 10.55 -14.54 -10.16
CA VAL A 117 9.45 -14.06 -9.30
C VAL A 117 9.15 -15.18 -8.31
N PRO A 118 9.44 -15.01 -7.00
CA PRO A 118 9.10 -16.02 -6.01
C PRO A 118 7.59 -16.25 -6.04
N ALA A 119 7.13 -17.49 -5.82
CA ALA A 119 5.70 -17.84 -5.84
C ALA A 119 4.84 -16.99 -4.88
N GLU A 120 5.49 -16.34 -3.90
CA GLU A 120 4.90 -15.52 -2.85
C GLU A 120 4.80 -14.02 -3.22
N VAL A 121 5.48 -13.57 -4.29
CA VAL A 121 5.43 -12.16 -4.72
C VAL A 121 4.20 -11.94 -5.59
N ILE A 122 3.20 -11.30 -4.99
CA ILE A 122 1.88 -11.05 -5.58
C ILE A 122 1.94 -10.05 -6.75
N SER A 123 2.99 -9.23 -6.82
CA SER A 123 3.18 -8.22 -7.86
C SER A 123 4.63 -8.12 -8.33
N ILE A 124 4.87 -8.22 -9.64
CA ILE A 124 6.19 -8.06 -10.25
C ILE A 124 6.74 -6.65 -10.05
N PHE A 125 5.87 -5.64 -9.91
CA PHE A 125 6.27 -4.25 -9.69
C PHE A 125 6.63 -3.93 -8.24
N LYS A 126 6.39 -4.83 -7.28
CA LYS A 126 6.46 -4.49 -5.85
C LYS A 126 7.79 -3.89 -5.42
N ILE A 127 8.91 -4.44 -5.87
CA ILE A 127 10.26 -3.93 -5.53
C ILE A 127 10.46 -2.54 -6.12
N LEU A 128 10.12 -2.37 -7.38
CA LEU A 128 10.27 -1.09 -8.09
C LEU A 128 9.38 -0.01 -7.48
N TYR A 129 8.12 -0.35 -7.20
CA TYR A 129 7.18 0.49 -6.46
C TYR A 129 7.80 0.99 -5.15
N CYS A 130 8.38 0.08 -4.35
CA CYS A 130 9.01 0.45 -3.09
C CYS A 130 10.18 1.42 -3.30
N LEU A 131 11.06 1.16 -4.27
CA LEU A 131 12.23 2.00 -4.53
C LEU A 131 11.84 3.40 -5.01
N VAL A 132 10.87 3.51 -5.93
CA VAL A 132 10.43 4.80 -6.48
C VAL A 132 9.65 5.61 -5.44
N ASP A 133 8.82 4.96 -4.61
CA ASP A 133 8.17 5.63 -3.45
C ASP A 133 9.23 6.20 -2.49
N LEU A 134 10.29 5.44 -2.20
CA LEU A 134 11.38 5.94 -1.35
C LEU A 134 12.09 7.15 -1.97
N CYS A 135 12.30 7.17 -3.29
CA CYS A 135 12.84 8.35 -3.96
C CYS A 135 11.91 9.56 -3.79
N SER A 136 10.60 9.37 -3.91
CA SER A 136 9.61 10.43 -3.69
C SER A 136 9.65 10.94 -2.24
N VAL A 137 9.59 10.04 -1.25
CA VAL A 137 9.60 10.35 0.19
C VAL A 137 10.86 11.09 0.61
N LEU A 138 12.03 10.65 0.13
CA LEU A 138 13.33 11.25 0.46
C LEU A 138 13.73 12.39 -0.48
N LYS A 139 12.92 12.70 -1.50
CA LYS A 139 13.20 13.70 -2.54
C LYS A 139 14.51 13.43 -3.29
N ILE A 140 14.83 12.16 -3.51
CA ILE A 140 16.00 11.73 -4.28
C ILE A 140 15.70 11.93 -5.78
N LYS A 141 16.60 12.59 -6.49
CA LYS A 141 16.51 12.77 -7.93
C LYS A 141 17.00 11.51 -8.65
N ILE A 142 16.12 10.88 -9.41
CA ILE A 142 16.46 9.77 -10.30
C ILE A 142 17.00 10.35 -11.62
N ALA A 143 18.12 9.83 -12.11
CA ALA A 143 18.70 10.24 -13.38
C ALA A 143 17.72 10.01 -14.54
N HIS A 144 17.75 10.86 -15.56
CA HIS A 144 16.78 10.83 -16.66
C HIS A 144 16.82 9.50 -17.43
N GLU A 145 18.01 8.94 -17.64
CA GLU A 145 18.23 7.68 -18.34
C GLU A 145 17.57 6.51 -17.57
N ILE A 146 17.82 6.45 -16.26
CA ILE A 146 17.23 5.44 -15.37
C ILE A 146 15.70 5.58 -15.34
N LYS A 147 15.20 6.81 -15.22
CA LYS A 147 13.76 7.12 -15.25
C LYS A 147 13.11 6.63 -16.54
N HIS A 148 13.73 6.91 -17.69
CA HIS A 148 13.26 6.46 -19.00
C HIS A 148 13.26 4.93 -19.13
N ASP A 149 14.31 4.26 -18.68
CA ASP A 149 14.41 2.80 -18.70
C ASP A 149 13.32 2.13 -17.83
N ILE A 150 13.05 2.70 -16.65
CA ILE A 150 11.99 2.22 -15.76
C ILE A 150 10.62 2.37 -16.44
N VAL A 151 10.32 3.54 -16.98
CA VAL A 151 9.05 3.81 -17.67
C VAL A 151 8.84 2.82 -18.82
N ASN A 152 9.83 2.68 -19.70
CA ASN A 152 9.75 1.74 -20.83
C ASN A 152 9.55 0.30 -20.37
N SER A 153 10.23 -0.10 -19.29
CA SER A 153 10.09 -1.43 -18.73
C SER A 153 8.69 -1.66 -18.18
N ILE A 154 8.11 -0.72 -17.42
CA ILE A 154 6.71 -0.83 -16.93
C ILE A 154 5.74 -0.89 -18.11
N LEU A 155 5.90 -0.02 -19.11
CA LEU A 155 5.03 0.02 -20.29
C LEU A 155 5.06 -1.28 -21.10
N SER A 156 6.18 -2.03 -21.09
CA SER A 156 6.27 -3.33 -21.76
C SER A 156 5.36 -4.40 -21.16
N PHE A 157 4.84 -4.21 -19.94
CA PHE A 157 3.87 -5.09 -19.28
C PHE A 157 2.42 -4.63 -19.43
N LYS A 158 2.17 -3.58 -20.24
CA LYS A 158 0.80 -3.17 -20.57
C LYS A 158 0.19 -4.13 -21.58
N ASN A 159 -0.95 -4.72 -21.24
CA ASN A 159 -1.65 -5.66 -22.11
C ASN A 159 -2.68 -4.97 -23.02
N GLU A 160 -3.23 -5.72 -23.96
CA GLU A 160 -4.28 -5.28 -24.90
C GLU A 160 -5.53 -4.76 -24.18
N ASP A 161 -5.82 -5.27 -22.98
CA ASP A 161 -6.95 -4.85 -22.18
C ASP A 161 -6.76 -3.51 -21.46
N THR A 162 -5.61 -2.85 -21.66
CA THR A 162 -5.13 -1.58 -21.08
C THR A 162 -4.65 -1.63 -19.63
N GLY A 163 -4.70 -2.79 -18.97
CA GLY A 163 -4.12 -3.02 -17.66
C GLY A 163 -2.65 -3.43 -17.74
N PHE A 164 -2.04 -3.67 -16.57
CA PHE A 164 -0.65 -4.13 -16.44
C PHE A 164 -0.57 -5.50 -15.76
N GLY A 165 0.40 -6.30 -16.21
CA GLY A 165 0.78 -7.57 -15.61
C GLY A 165 1.52 -8.47 -16.60
N TYR A 166 2.18 -9.53 -16.11
CA TYR A 166 3.05 -10.37 -16.95
C TYR A 166 2.31 -11.19 -18.01
N ILE A 167 1.49 -12.16 -17.59
CA ILE A 167 0.70 -13.00 -18.52
C ILE A 167 -0.68 -12.38 -18.79
N ARG A 168 -1.22 -11.72 -17.75
CA ARG A 168 -2.53 -11.08 -17.76
C ARG A 168 -2.48 -9.87 -16.87
N SER A 169 -3.33 -8.90 -17.16
CA SER A 169 -3.49 -7.74 -16.31
C SER A 169 -4.16 -8.12 -14.99
N THR A 170 -3.65 -7.56 -13.90
CA THR A 170 -4.32 -7.62 -12.59
C THR A 170 -4.47 -6.22 -12.02
N LEU A 171 -5.48 -6.04 -11.17
CA LEU A 171 -5.77 -4.75 -10.56
C LEU A 171 -4.65 -4.29 -9.62
N LEU A 172 -3.99 -5.22 -8.91
CA LEU A 172 -2.86 -4.90 -8.06
C LEU A 172 -1.64 -4.43 -8.87
N GLU A 173 -1.25 -5.19 -9.90
CA GLU A 173 -0.16 -4.84 -10.82
C GLU A 173 -0.42 -3.50 -11.49
N THR A 174 -1.64 -3.31 -11.98
CA THR A 174 -2.09 -2.05 -12.60
C THR A 174 -1.98 -0.88 -11.63
N SER A 175 -2.45 -1.03 -10.39
CA SER A 175 -2.37 0.03 -9.38
C SER A 175 -0.92 0.42 -9.06
N GLN A 176 -0.01 -0.56 -8.95
CA GLN A 176 1.40 -0.30 -8.65
C GLN A 176 2.15 0.29 -9.84
N ALA A 177 1.86 -0.16 -11.06
CA ALA A 177 2.40 0.42 -12.29
C ALA A 177 1.99 1.88 -12.41
N LEU A 178 0.70 2.20 -12.25
CA LEU A 178 0.19 3.57 -12.32
C LEU A 178 0.81 4.47 -11.25
N ALA A 179 0.87 4.03 -9.99
CA ALA A 179 1.49 4.81 -8.91
C ALA A 179 2.98 5.09 -9.18
N THR A 180 3.70 4.07 -9.66
CA THR A 180 5.12 4.20 -10.01
C THR A 180 5.31 5.20 -11.17
N LEU A 181 4.48 5.11 -12.20
CA LEU A 181 4.52 6.03 -13.34
C LEU A 181 4.17 7.46 -12.92
N GLU A 182 3.18 7.65 -12.05
CA GLU A 182 2.80 8.97 -11.51
C GLU A 182 3.95 9.60 -10.71
N TRP A 183 4.63 8.84 -9.83
CA TRP A 183 5.82 9.33 -9.12
C TRP A 183 7.01 9.64 -10.02
N LEU A 184 7.04 9.05 -11.22
CA LEU A 184 7.99 9.37 -12.27
C LEU A 184 7.43 10.46 -13.21
N ASP A 185 6.43 11.25 -12.81
CA ASP A 185 5.85 12.34 -13.61
C ASP A 185 5.43 11.90 -15.03
N PHE A 186 5.10 10.62 -15.23
CA PHE A 186 4.63 10.12 -16.52
C PHE A 186 3.14 10.46 -16.68
N PRO A 187 2.68 10.91 -17.87
CA PRO A 187 1.28 11.26 -18.09
C PRO A 187 0.39 10.01 -18.17
N VAL A 188 -0.02 9.50 -17.01
CA VAL A 188 -0.82 8.26 -16.87
C VAL A 188 -2.16 8.32 -17.60
N ASP A 189 -2.76 9.51 -17.76
CA ASP A 189 -4.02 9.71 -18.49
C ASP A 189 -3.94 9.24 -19.95
N ALA A 190 -2.76 9.27 -20.56
CA ALA A 190 -2.56 8.82 -21.94
C ALA A 190 -2.66 7.29 -22.11
N LEU A 191 -2.71 6.53 -21.01
CA LEU A 191 -2.69 5.06 -21.04
C LEU A 191 -4.07 4.43 -21.25
N ASN A 192 -5.15 5.20 -21.04
CA ASN A 192 -6.55 4.74 -21.11
C ASN A 192 -6.85 3.54 -20.18
N THR A 193 -6.13 3.41 -19.05
CA THR A 193 -6.25 2.27 -18.13
C THR A 193 -7.57 2.24 -17.36
N GLU A 194 -8.36 3.32 -17.39
CA GLU A 194 -9.73 3.37 -16.89
C GLU A 194 -10.65 2.27 -17.45
N ASP A 195 -10.44 1.87 -18.71
CA ASP A 195 -11.22 0.79 -19.34
C ASP A 195 -10.95 -0.56 -18.67
N PHE A 196 -9.69 -0.84 -18.31
CA PHE A 196 -9.34 -2.02 -17.52
C PHE A 196 -9.96 -1.95 -16.12
N ILE A 197 -9.81 -0.82 -15.42
CA ILE A 197 -10.35 -0.61 -14.08
C ILE A 197 -11.88 -0.87 -14.08
N ARG A 198 -12.59 -0.31 -15.06
CA ARG A 198 -14.04 -0.49 -15.26
C ARG A 198 -14.44 -1.95 -15.49
N LYS A 199 -13.62 -2.73 -16.20
CA LYS A 199 -13.87 -4.17 -16.42
C LYS A 199 -13.68 -5.02 -15.16
N CYS A 200 -12.93 -4.53 -14.18
CA CYS A 200 -12.77 -5.15 -12.87
C CYS A 200 -13.91 -4.81 -11.90
N GLU A 201 -14.79 -3.86 -12.25
CA GLU A 201 -15.90 -3.47 -11.39
C GLU A 201 -17.02 -4.51 -11.39
N VAL A 202 -17.45 -4.93 -10.19
CA VAL A 202 -18.55 -5.88 -10.00
C VAL A 202 -19.64 -5.34 -9.08
N PRO A 203 -20.94 -5.47 -9.43
CA PRO A 203 -22.04 -4.94 -8.64
C PRO A 203 -22.19 -5.56 -7.24
N SER A 204 -21.57 -6.69 -6.97
CA SER A 204 -21.72 -7.44 -5.70
C SER A 204 -20.73 -6.98 -4.62
N PHE A 205 -19.50 -6.65 -5.00
CA PHE A 205 -18.41 -6.40 -4.04
C PHE A 205 -17.57 -5.16 -4.36
N GLY A 206 -17.81 -4.49 -5.49
CA GLY A 206 -17.03 -3.34 -5.92
C GLY A 206 -16.01 -3.69 -7.00
N PHE A 207 -14.96 -4.44 -6.64
CA PHE A 207 -13.89 -4.83 -7.57
C PHE A 207 -13.48 -6.31 -7.45
N THR A 208 -12.98 -6.85 -8.56
CA THR A 208 -12.22 -8.11 -8.63
C THR A 208 -10.80 -7.85 -9.10
N GLY A 209 -9.87 -8.76 -8.79
CA GLY A 209 -8.47 -8.59 -9.19
C GLY A 209 -8.21 -8.78 -10.69
N ILE A 210 -9.09 -9.52 -11.37
CA ILE A 210 -9.05 -9.81 -12.79
C ILE A 210 -10.48 -9.65 -13.34
N PRO A 211 -10.67 -9.05 -14.54
CA PRO A 211 -11.98 -8.95 -15.17
C PRO A 211 -12.72 -10.29 -15.27
N ASN A 212 -14.04 -10.27 -15.10
CA ASN A 212 -14.92 -11.44 -15.23
C ASN A 212 -14.60 -12.62 -14.29
N THR A 213 -13.91 -12.38 -13.18
CA THR A 213 -13.71 -13.39 -12.12
C THR A 213 -14.66 -13.16 -10.95
N SER A 214 -14.77 -14.14 -10.05
CA SER A 214 -15.63 -14.07 -8.86
C SER A 214 -14.84 -13.96 -7.55
N LEU A 215 -13.51 -13.82 -7.60
CA LEU A 215 -12.66 -13.70 -6.41
C LEU A 215 -12.52 -12.23 -6.00
N PHE A 216 -12.96 -11.94 -4.78
CA PHE A 216 -12.97 -10.61 -4.18
C PHE A 216 -12.23 -10.65 -2.84
N TYR A 217 -11.21 -9.81 -2.72
CA TYR A 217 -10.41 -9.65 -1.52
C TYR A 217 -10.12 -8.17 -1.31
N ILE A 218 -9.74 -7.82 -0.09
CA ILE A 218 -9.56 -6.41 0.29
C ILE A 218 -8.47 -5.71 -0.52
N GLU A 219 -7.42 -6.42 -0.93
CA GLU A 219 -6.36 -5.88 -1.79
C GLU A 219 -6.87 -5.53 -3.20
N HIS A 220 -7.92 -6.18 -3.69
CA HIS A 220 -8.55 -5.83 -4.97
C HIS A 220 -9.31 -4.51 -4.85
N ILE A 221 -10.05 -4.32 -3.75
CA ILE A 221 -10.75 -3.06 -3.49
C ILE A 221 -9.74 -1.92 -3.34
N TYR A 222 -8.68 -2.15 -2.56
CA TYR A 222 -7.59 -1.20 -2.38
C TYR A 222 -6.94 -0.83 -3.71
N GLY A 223 -6.50 -1.81 -4.50
CA GLY A 223 -5.86 -1.56 -5.80
C GLY A 223 -6.78 -0.83 -6.77
N GLY A 224 -8.06 -1.19 -6.82
CA GLY A 224 -9.05 -0.54 -7.67
C GLY A 224 -9.27 0.92 -7.31
N LEU A 225 -9.39 1.23 -6.01
CA LEU A 225 -9.58 2.60 -5.55
C LEU A 225 -8.34 3.46 -5.73
N VAL A 226 -7.14 2.92 -5.49
CA VAL A 226 -5.87 3.61 -5.74
C VAL A 226 -5.73 3.92 -7.23
N ALA A 227 -5.90 2.92 -8.11
CA ALA A 227 -5.82 3.11 -9.55
C ALA A 227 -6.87 4.12 -10.05
N SER A 228 -8.10 4.05 -9.52
CA SER A 228 -9.16 5.01 -9.85
C SER A 228 -8.82 6.44 -9.42
N ASN A 229 -8.24 6.61 -8.23
CA ASN A 229 -7.82 7.92 -7.74
C ASN A 229 -6.72 8.54 -8.61
N ILE A 230 -5.71 7.75 -9.00
CA ILE A 230 -4.61 8.19 -9.88
C ILE A 230 -5.16 8.63 -11.24
N MET A 231 -6.04 7.82 -11.84
CA MET A 231 -6.67 8.11 -13.14
C MET A 231 -7.80 9.15 -13.05
N SER A 232 -8.06 9.72 -11.87
CA SER A 232 -9.24 10.57 -11.61
C SER A 232 -10.58 9.94 -12.07
N TYR A 233 -10.65 8.61 -12.14
CA TYR A 233 -11.82 7.84 -12.52
C TYR A 233 -12.75 7.64 -11.32
N LYS A 234 -14.07 7.72 -11.54
CA LYS A 234 -15.08 7.51 -10.50
C LYS A 234 -15.70 6.11 -10.62
N PRO A 235 -15.42 5.18 -9.69
CA PRO A 235 -16.04 3.85 -9.72
C PRO A 235 -17.56 3.92 -9.58
N ARG A 236 -18.25 3.01 -10.24
CA ARG A 236 -19.71 2.87 -10.25
C ARG A 236 -20.22 2.30 -8.92
N TYR A 237 -19.49 1.35 -8.34
CA TYR A 237 -19.93 0.57 -7.18
C TYR A 237 -19.20 0.96 -5.87
N THR A 238 -19.02 2.27 -5.64
CA THR A 238 -18.35 2.80 -4.42
C THR A 238 -19.08 2.42 -3.12
N GLY A 239 -20.41 2.28 -3.16
CA GLY A 239 -21.20 1.79 -2.04
C GLY A 239 -20.82 0.36 -1.65
N GLN A 240 -20.75 -0.53 -2.64
CA GLN A 240 -20.39 -1.92 -2.46
C GLN A 240 -18.94 -2.10 -2.02
N CYS A 241 -18.02 -1.27 -2.53
CA CYS A 241 -16.65 -1.22 -2.01
C CYS A 241 -16.65 -0.93 -0.50
N ALA A 242 -17.41 0.08 -0.06
CA ALA A 242 -17.48 0.46 1.35
C ALA A 242 -18.13 -0.64 2.21
N ASP A 243 -19.18 -1.28 1.72
CA ASP A 243 -19.87 -2.34 2.45
C ASP A 243 -19.01 -3.59 2.57
N PHE A 244 -18.36 -4.02 1.48
CA PHE A 244 -17.41 -5.13 1.50
C PHE A 244 -16.29 -4.89 2.52
N VAL A 245 -15.65 -3.72 2.47
CA VAL A 245 -14.57 -3.38 3.42
C VAL A 245 -15.09 -3.43 4.86
N ARG A 246 -16.29 -2.93 5.15
CA ARG A 246 -16.88 -3.02 6.50
C ARG A 246 -17.16 -4.46 6.93
N TYR A 247 -17.61 -5.32 6.02
CA TYR A 247 -17.82 -6.73 6.32
C TYR A 247 -16.53 -7.50 6.61
N CYS A 248 -15.37 -6.98 6.19
CA CYS A 248 -14.07 -7.53 6.56
C CYS A 248 -13.63 -7.16 7.99
N GLN A 249 -14.32 -6.28 8.70
CA GLN A 249 -13.92 -5.90 10.06
C GLN A 249 -14.31 -6.98 11.08
N ASN A 250 -13.32 -7.54 11.79
CA ASN A 250 -13.55 -8.51 12.85
C ASN A 250 -13.91 -7.83 14.18
N ASN A 251 -14.46 -8.61 15.12
CA ASN A 251 -14.80 -8.16 16.48
C ASN A 251 -13.60 -7.61 17.27
N ASN A 252 -12.37 -7.98 16.90
CA ASN A 252 -11.15 -7.45 17.52
C ASN A 252 -10.75 -6.06 16.99
N GLY A 253 -11.51 -5.52 16.03
CA GLY A 253 -11.35 -4.21 15.41
C GLY A 253 -10.50 -4.18 14.13
N GLY A 254 -9.66 -5.19 13.89
CA GLY A 254 -8.84 -5.28 12.68
C GLY A 254 -9.57 -5.98 11.54
N PHE A 255 -9.04 -5.86 10.33
CA PHE A 255 -9.69 -6.37 9.12
C PHE A 255 -9.05 -7.65 8.60
N SER A 256 -9.87 -8.58 8.14
CA SER A 256 -9.47 -9.78 7.41
C SER A 256 -9.40 -9.53 5.90
N ARG A 257 -8.74 -10.43 5.18
CA ARG A 257 -8.62 -10.38 3.71
C ARG A 257 -9.97 -10.50 2.98
N GLY A 258 -10.93 -11.20 3.58
CA GLY A 258 -12.29 -11.41 3.07
C GLY A 258 -13.29 -11.61 4.21
N THR A 259 -14.57 -11.76 3.87
CA THR A 259 -15.69 -11.69 4.83
C THR A 259 -15.92 -12.94 5.68
N TYR A 260 -15.29 -14.07 5.36
CA TYR A 260 -15.54 -15.35 6.02
C TYR A 260 -14.28 -15.93 6.66
N GLY A 261 -14.26 -15.99 7.99
CA GLY A 261 -13.31 -16.81 8.78
C GLY A 261 -11.83 -16.39 8.72
N GLY A 262 -11.52 -15.21 8.17
CA GLY A 262 -10.14 -14.73 8.07
C GLY A 262 -9.64 -14.07 9.36
N ILE A 263 -8.35 -14.25 9.65
CA ILE A 263 -7.68 -13.52 10.73
C ILE A 263 -7.47 -12.05 10.35
N SER A 264 -7.49 -11.17 11.35
CA SER A 264 -7.10 -9.78 11.14
C SER A 264 -5.59 -9.64 11.09
N THR A 265 -5.06 -8.96 10.07
CA THR A 265 -3.65 -8.54 10.01
C THR A 265 -3.56 -7.02 9.97
N ILE A 266 -2.41 -6.46 10.33
CA ILE A 266 -2.20 -5.01 10.24
C ILE A 266 -2.22 -4.56 8.76
N GLU A 267 -1.65 -5.34 7.85
CA GLU A 267 -1.70 -5.07 6.40
C GLU A 267 -3.15 -4.97 5.86
N ASN A 268 -4.00 -5.96 6.15
CA ASN A 268 -5.40 -5.92 5.69
C ASN A 268 -6.17 -4.75 6.34
N THR A 269 -5.84 -4.43 7.59
CA THR A 269 -6.38 -3.25 8.28
C THR A 269 -5.96 -1.95 7.59
N TYR A 270 -4.73 -1.86 7.11
CA TYR A 270 -4.25 -0.74 6.31
C TYR A 270 -5.02 -0.63 4.98
N TYR A 271 -5.15 -1.72 4.22
CA TYR A 271 -5.92 -1.72 2.98
C TYR A 271 -7.37 -1.27 3.20
N ALA A 272 -8.00 -1.71 4.30
CA ALA A 272 -9.35 -1.29 4.68
C ALA A 272 -9.45 0.21 4.95
N VAL A 273 -8.61 0.72 5.86
CA VAL A 273 -8.65 2.12 6.31
C VAL A 273 -8.35 3.06 5.15
N HIS A 274 -7.34 2.75 4.34
CA HIS A 274 -7.00 3.57 3.18
C HIS A 274 -8.13 3.55 2.14
N SER A 275 -8.72 2.38 1.85
CA SER A 275 -9.88 2.29 0.94
C SER A 275 -11.05 3.15 1.41
N LEU A 276 -11.39 3.13 2.70
CA LEU A 276 -12.46 3.95 3.27
C LEU A 276 -12.14 5.45 3.22
N SER A 277 -10.87 5.84 3.37
CA SER A 277 -10.42 7.22 3.22
C SER A 277 -10.61 7.72 1.78
N LEU A 278 -10.15 6.95 0.79
CA LEU A 278 -10.34 7.27 -0.65
C LEU A 278 -11.82 7.42 -1.00
N LEU A 279 -12.66 6.47 -0.55
CA LEU A 279 -14.11 6.50 -0.76
C LEU A 279 -14.80 7.70 -0.10
N SER A 280 -14.23 8.24 0.98
CA SER A 280 -14.76 9.43 1.65
C SER A 280 -14.39 10.69 0.87
N GLY A 281 -13.15 10.78 0.35
CA GLY A 281 -12.72 11.87 -0.52
C GLY A 281 -13.51 11.95 -1.83
N LEU A 282 -13.86 10.80 -2.41
CA LEU A 282 -14.68 10.71 -3.64
C LEU A 282 -16.13 11.19 -3.49
N LYS A 283 -16.63 11.38 -2.26
CA LYS A 283 -18.00 11.87 -2.00
C LYS A 283 -18.09 13.40 -1.97
N HIS A 284 -16.96 14.11 -1.95
CA HIS A 284 -16.88 15.55 -1.79
C HIS A 284 -16.43 16.31 -3.05
N ARG A 285 -16.37 15.64 -4.20
CA ARG A 285 -16.18 16.25 -5.53
C ARG A 285 -17.46 16.18 -6.34
#